data_AF-A0A7Y8LU25-F1
#
_entry.id   AF-A0A7Y8LU25-F1
#
_cell.length_a   1.000
_cell.length_b   1.000
_cell.length_c   1.000
_cell.angle_alpha   90.00
_cell.angle_beta   90.00
_cell.angle_gamma   90.00
#
_symmetry.space_group_name_H-M   'P 1'
#
loop_
_entity.id
_entity.type
_entity.pdbx_description
1 polymer ?
#
loop_
_entity_poly.entity_id
_entity_poly.type
_entity_poly.pdbx_seq_one_letter_code
_entity_poly.pdbx_strand_id
1 'polypeptide(L)' 'MSGPVWRFERELRGVCDVCLKECEGLFVEGQVADNELTASTRLCPDCYRNAGWTVVSGERGRRAPAPAYVHR' A
#
# COMPACT_ATOMS: atom_id res chain seq x y z
N MET A 1 -0.47 -28.30 -7.88
CA MET A 1 -0.30 -27.48 -6.67
C MET A 1 0.28 -26.14 -7.11
N SER A 2 -0.55 -25.10 -7.21
CA SER A 2 -0.10 -23.72 -7.40
C SER A 2 0.06 -23.09 -6.01
N GLY A 3 1.30 -22.93 -5.57
CA GLY A 3 1.62 -22.15 -4.38
C GLY A 3 1.58 -20.65 -4.68
N PRO A 4 1.61 -19.78 -3.65
CA PRO A 4 1.78 -18.35 -3.87
C PRO A 4 3.09 -18.09 -4.63
N VAL A 5 3.00 -17.35 -5.73
CA VAL A 5 4.16 -16.98 -6.55
C VAL A 5 4.49 -15.52 -6.29
N TRP A 6 5.77 -15.25 -6.05
CA TRP A 6 6.29 -13.90 -5.91
C TRP A 6 7.01 -13.52 -7.21
N ARG A 7 6.60 -12.40 -7.80
CA ARG A 7 7.24 -11.82 -8.99
C ARG A 7 7.67 -10.39 -8.69
N PHE A 8 8.89 -10.04 -9.07
CA PHE A 8 9.34 -8.66 -8.98
C PHE A 8 8.89 -7.88 -10.23
N GLU A 9 8.13 -6.82 -10.04
CA GLU A 9 7.67 -5.94 -11.13
C GLU A 9 8.31 -4.56 -11.00
N ARG A 10 9.25 -4.29 -11.90
CA ARG A 10 10.05 -3.05 -11.92
C ARG A 10 9.23 -1.80 -12.26
N GLU A 11 8.13 -1.99 -12.97
CA GLU A 11 7.26 -0.88 -13.42
C GLU A 11 6.32 -0.40 -12.32
N LEU A 12 6.11 -1.21 -11.28
CA LEU A 12 5.27 -0.82 -10.16
C LEU A 12 6.00 0.16 -9.25
N ARG A 13 5.26 1.16 -8.77
CA ARG A 13 5.71 2.14 -7.79
C ARG A 13 4.69 2.26 -6.67
N GLY A 14 5.15 2.53 -5.47
CA GLY A 14 4.29 2.70 -4.31
C GLY A 14 5.07 3.19 -3.10
N VAL A 15 4.37 3.46 -2.01
CA VAL A 15 4.98 3.82 -0.73
C VAL A 15 4.88 2.60 0.17
N CYS A 16 5.98 2.23 0.81
CA CYS A 16 5.94 1.17 1.82
C CYS A 16 5.19 1.67 3.07
N ASP A 17 4.20 0.93 3.55
CA ASP A 17 3.42 1.32 4.73
C ASP A 17 4.26 1.27 6.03
N VAL A 18 5.42 0.59 6.01
CA VAL A 18 6.30 0.42 7.17
C VAL A 18 7.54 1.30 7.08
N CYS A 19 8.24 1.25 5.95
CA CYS A 19 9.44 2.07 5.76
C CYS A 19 9.11 3.54 5.43
N LEU A 20 7.87 3.83 5.01
CA LEU A 20 7.41 5.14 4.54
C LEU A 20 8.29 5.73 3.43
N LYS A 21 8.99 4.86 2.69
CA LYS A 21 9.82 5.21 1.54
C LYS A 21 9.04 4.95 0.26
N GLU A 22 9.26 5.80 -0.74
CA GLU A 22 8.89 5.50 -2.10
C GLU A 22 9.75 4.35 -2.62
N CYS A 23 9.11 3.31 -3.15
CA CYS A 23 9.75 2.15 -3.73
C CYS A 23 9.50 2.15 -5.24
N GLU A 24 10.59 2.11 -6.01
CA GLU A 24 10.55 1.82 -7.44
C GLU A 24 10.83 0.33 -7.64
N GLY A 25 9.85 -0.38 -8.20
CA GLY A 25 9.83 -1.83 -8.25
C GLY A 25 9.26 -2.46 -6.98
N LEU A 26 8.23 -3.28 -7.13
CA LEU A 26 7.55 -3.96 -6.02
C LEU A 26 7.53 -5.47 -6.28
N PHE A 27 7.61 -6.25 -5.19
CA PHE A 27 7.27 -7.66 -5.27
C PHE A 27 5.75 -7.81 -5.30
N VAL A 28 5.27 -8.73 -6.10
CA VAL A 28 3.86 -9.03 -6.26
C VAL A 28 3.64 -10.46 -5.85
N GLU A 29 2.81 -10.64 -4.84
CA GLU A 29 2.32 -11.94 -4.43
C GLU A 29 0.92 -12.13 -5.04
N GLY A 30 0.67 -13.30 -5.59
CA GLY A 30 -0.59 -13.61 -6.23
C GLY A 30 -0.79 -15.09 -6.50
N GLN A 31 -1.90 -15.39 -7.15
CA GLN A 31 -2.20 -16.71 -7.67
C GLN A 31 -1.92 -16.74 -9.16
N VAL A 32 -1.36 -17.85 -9.63
CA VAL A 32 -1.22 -18.11 -11.07
C VAL A 32 -2.44 -18.92 -11.51
N ALA A 33 -3.24 -18.34 -12.40
CA ALA A 33 -4.35 -19.00 -13.07
C ALA A 33 -4.18 -18.80 -14.58
N ASP A 34 -4.41 -19.85 -15.38
CA ASP A 34 -4.32 -19.76 -16.85
C ASP A 34 -2.99 -19.17 -17.39
N ASN A 35 -1.86 -19.45 -16.72
CA ASN A 35 -0.52 -18.88 -16.99
C ASN A 35 -0.39 -17.36 -16.75
N GLU A 36 -1.39 -16.71 -16.16
CA GLU A 36 -1.35 -15.32 -15.75
C GLU A 36 -1.24 -15.18 -14.23
N LEU A 37 -0.36 -14.29 -13.78
CA LEU A 37 -0.23 -13.95 -12.36
C LEU A 37 -1.26 -12.88 -12.01
N THR A 38 -2.28 -13.25 -11.24
CA THR A 38 -3.22 -12.30 -10.65
C THR A 38 -2.66 -11.80 -9.33
N ALA A 39 -2.16 -10.57 -9.34
CA ALA A 39 -1.61 -9.86 -8.20
C ALA A 39 -2.66 -9.62 -7.10
N SER A 40 -2.47 -10.17 -5.90
CA SER A 40 -3.31 -9.87 -4.73
C SER A 40 -2.66 -8.85 -3.79
N THR A 41 -1.34 -8.93 -3.65
CA THR A 41 -0.58 -8.15 -2.67
C THR A 41 0.68 -7.60 -3.29
N ARG A 42 1.06 -6.39 -2.90
CA ARG A 42 2.31 -5.75 -3.31
C ARG A 42 3.19 -5.55 -2.09
N LEU A 43 4.47 -5.89 -2.21
CA LEU A 43 5.44 -5.91 -1.13
C LEU A 43 6.65 -5.04 -1.47
N CYS A 44 7.13 -4.32 -0.48
CA CYS A 44 8.33 -3.50 -0.53
C CYS A 44 9.57 -4.38 -0.75
N PRO A 45 10.50 -4.01 -1.64
CA PRO A 45 11.72 -4.77 -1.87
C PRO A 45 12.68 -4.80 -0.68
N ASP A 46 12.64 -3.78 0.19
CA ASP A 46 13.59 -3.67 1.31
C ASP A 46 13.14 -4.45 2.55
N CYS A 47 11.85 -4.39 2.88
CA CYS A 47 11.32 -4.95 4.13
C CYS A 47 10.28 -6.06 3.94
N TYR A 48 9.91 -6.39 2.70
CA TYR A 48 8.91 -7.42 2.35
C TYR A 48 7.55 -7.23 3.05
N ARG A 49 7.24 -6.00 3.45
CA ARG A 49 5.92 -5.59 3.98
C ARG A 49 5.09 -4.95 2.90
N ASN A 50 3.78 -4.85 3.14
CA ASN A 50 2.85 -4.26 2.19
C ASN A 50 3.32 -2.88 1.71
N ALA A 51 3.28 -2.72 0.40
CA ALA A 51 3.59 -1.49 -0.30
C ALA A 51 2.40 -1.17 -1.20
N GLY A 52 1.57 -0.25 -0.74
CA GLY A 52 0.40 0.21 -1.46
C GLY A 52 0.63 1.58 -2.08
N TRP A 53 -0.33 2.02 -2.89
CA TRP A 53 -0.53 3.46 -3.00
C TRP A 53 -1.34 3.86 -1.78
N THR A 54 -0.66 4.32 -0.74
CA THR A 54 -1.34 4.92 0.41
C THR A 54 -1.92 6.24 -0.08
N VAL A 55 -3.17 6.24 -0.57
CA VAL A 55 -3.92 7.47 -0.72
C VAL A 55 -4.22 7.92 0.70
N VAL A 56 -3.31 8.70 1.28
CA VAL A 56 -3.65 9.56 2.42
C VAL A 56 -4.61 10.59 1.84
N SER A 57 -5.89 10.22 1.75
CA SER A 57 -6.96 11.19 1.57
C SER A 57 -6.96 11.99 2.85
N GLY A 58 -6.13 13.03 2.89
CA GLY A 58 -6.20 14.00 3.96
C GLY A 58 -7.63 14.49 3.99
N GLU A 59 -8.34 14.21 5.08
CA GLU A 59 -9.43 15.07 5.50
C GLU A 59 -8.84 16.46 5.71
N ARG A 60 -8.69 17.19 4.61
CA ARG A 60 -8.28 18.59 4.59
C ARG A 60 -9.48 19.36 5.13
N GLY A 61 -9.54 19.45 6.46
CA GLY A 61 -10.43 20.35 7.18
C GLY A 61 -11.78 19.76 7.56
N ARG A 62 -11.83 18.98 8.63
CA ARG A 62 -12.83 19.23 9.68
C ARG A 62 -12.08 19.44 10.99
N ARG A 63 -11.75 20.71 11.26
CA ARG A 63 -11.53 21.18 12.62
C ARG A 63 -12.72 20.66 13.43
N ALA A 64 -12.48 19.76 14.38
CA ALA A 64 -13.51 19.37 15.33
C ALA A 64 -14.11 20.68 15.89
N PRO A 65 -15.44 20.88 15.87
CA PRO A 65 -16.02 22.05 16.49
C PRO A 65 -15.53 22.05 17.95
N ALA A 66 -14.84 23.12 18.34
CA ALA A 66 -14.42 23.30 19.72
C ALA A 66 -15.67 23.16 20.62
N PRO A 67 -15.55 22.54 21.81
CA PRO A 67 -16.71 22.32 22.65
C PRO A 67 -17.39 23.65 23.02
N ALA A 68 -18.71 23.69 22.83
CA ALA A 68 -19.55 24.87 22.97
C ALA A 68 -19.84 25.26 24.43
N TYR A 69 -18.83 25.34 25.29
CA TYR A 69 -19.02 25.82 26.67
C TYR A 69 -18.10 26.97 27.10
N VAL A 70 -17.35 27.59 26.18
CA VAL A 70 -16.71 28.89 26.49
C VAL A 70 -17.68 30.01 26.10
N HIS A 71 -18.68 30.22 26.95
CA HIS A 71 -19.37 31.49 27.05
C HIS A 71 -19.10 32.09 28.43
N ARG A 72 -18.31 33.17 28.40
CA ARG A 72 -18.05 34.21 29.43
C ARG A 72 -17.54 33.79 30.79
#